data_AF-A0A5P2CKM5-F1
#
_entry.id   AF-A0A5P2CKM5-F1
#
_cell.length_a   1.000
_cell.length_b   1.000
_cell.length_c   1.000
_cell.angle_alpha   90.00
_cell.angle_beta   90.00
_cell.angle_gamma   90.00
#
_symmetry.space_group_name_H-M   'P 1'
#
loop_
_entity.id
_entity.type
_entity.pdbx_description
1 polymer ?
#
loop_
_entity_poly.entity_id
_entity_poly.type
_entity_poly.pdbx_seq_one_letter_code
_entity_poly.pdbx_strand_id
1 'polypeptide(L)'
;MAAGVVAAGVLVAPGASAASVAPGADSVQRGLDRLVRADGVPAALASVKGEGKGGRARTYTAGVGDLATGAAVPRDGQVRIGSNTKTFTAVVVLQLVAEGKISLDDTVDTYLPGVVRGDGIDGRKIKIRQVLQQTSGLPNYTKRDLQPRYYEPRELLDIALEYESEFDPGESWAYSNTNYVLAGLIVEEVTKRPFAEEIDRRIIKRLGLRHTYFPAPGDATIREPHPKGYYQETPDAPLRDITELDPSWTWAAGQLISTNSDLNRFFTALLTPGRLLPAPQLDQMRTTVRADYFGKGARYGLGIVSRPLSCGGLYWGHGGSYPGYETRGGATDDGRAANVAVTVQPTDKAVIPHVEEVVDTALCRRR
;
A
#
# COMPACT_ATOMS: atom_id res chain seq x y z
N MET A 1 0.82 -91.97 2.98
CA MET A 1 1.73 -91.41 1.95
C MET A 1 0.92 -90.48 1.04
N ALA A 2 1.60 -89.47 0.49
CA ALA A 2 1.13 -88.39 -0.39
C ALA A 2 0.35 -87.27 0.33
N ALA A 3 0.97 -86.17 0.78
CA ALA A 3 1.75 -85.10 0.12
C ALA A 3 0.88 -83.83 0.07
N GLY A 4 1.08 -82.95 1.06
CA GLY A 4 0.50 -81.62 1.10
C GLY A 4 1.30 -80.65 0.22
N VAL A 5 0.59 -79.81 -0.52
CA VAL A 5 1.16 -78.64 -1.20
C VAL A 5 0.60 -77.40 -0.51
N VAL A 6 1.49 -76.69 0.17
CA VAL A 6 1.19 -75.39 0.80
C VAL A 6 1.20 -74.33 -0.31
N ALA A 7 0.04 -73.77 -0.62
CA ALA A 7 -0.06 -72.58 -1.47
C ALA A 7 0.31 -71.35 -0.63
N ALA A 8 1.49 -70.78 -0.89
CA ALA A 8 1.89 -69.50 -0.33
C ALA A 8 1.07 -68.38 -1.00
N GLY A 9 0.08 -67.85 -0.28
CA GLY A 9 -0.65 -66.66 -0.69
C GLY A 9 0.26 -65.44 -0.61
N VAL A 10 0.57 -64.84 -1.76
CA VAL A 10 1.23 -63.53 -1.82
C VAL A 10 0.20 -62.48 -1.41
N LEU A 11 0.32 -61.96 -0.19
CA LEU A 11 -0.37 -60.74 0.24
C LEU A 11 0.18 -59.57 -0.59
N VAL A 12 -0.53 -59.21 -1.65
CA VAL A 12 -0.31 -57.94 -2.36
C VAL A 12 -0.79 -56.84 -1.41
N ALA A 13 0.16 -56.15 -0.78
CA ALA A 13 -0.12 -54.92 -0.06
C ALA A 13 -0.84 -53.95 -1.00
N PRO A 14 -1.92 -53.26 -0.58
CA PRO A 14 -2.48 -52.18 -1.37
C PRO A 14 -1.35 -51.17 -1.53
N GLY A 15 -0.87 -50.99 -2.76
CA GLY A 15 0.09 -49.94 -3.07
C GLY A 15 -0.47 -48.64 -2.53
N ALA A 16 0.29 -47.98 -1.65
CA ALA A 16 -0.01 -46.62 -1.27
C ALA A 16 -0.12 -45.82 -2.57
N SER A 17 -1.34 -45.49 -2.99
CA SER A 17 -1.55 -44.52 -4.05
C SER A 17 -0.87 -43.26 -3.54
N ALA A 18 0.31 -42.96 -4.09
CA ALA A 18 0.89 -41.65 -4.01
C ALA A 18 -0.23 -40.71 -4.43
N ALA A 19 -0.75 -39.95 -3.46
CA ALA A 19 -1.77 -38.95 -3.73
C ALA A 19 -1.17 -38.05 -4.81
N SER A 20 -1.67 -38.18 -6.02
CA SER A 20 -1.29 -37.35 -7.14
C SER A 20 -1.61 -35.92 -6.72
N VAL A 21 -0.57 -35.12 -6.44
CA VAL A 21 -0.69 -33.68 -6.26
C VAL A 21 -1.43 -33.17 -7.50
N ALA A 22 -2.61 -32.59 -7.29
CA ALA A 22 -3.46 -32.16 -8.38
C ALA A 22 -2.67 -31.26 -9.34
N PRO A 23 -2.77 -31.46 -10.67
CA PRO A 23 -2.11 -30.59 -11.63
C PRO A 23 -2.68 -29.17 -11.52
N GLY A 24 -1.83 -28.16 -11.29
CA GLY A 24 -2.16 -26.75 -11.56
C GLY A 24 -2.70 -25.88 -10.41
N ALA A 25 -2.22 -26.02 -9.17
CA ALA A 25 -2.53 -25.03 -8.13
C ALA A 25 -2.10 -23.61 -8.57
N ASP A 26 -2.93 -22.60 -8.28
CA ASP A 26 -2.64 -21.20 -8.63
C ASP A 26 -1.40 -20.72 -7.84
N SER A 27 -0.38 -20.18 -8.53
CA SER A 27 0.86 -19.72 -7.88
C SER A 27 0.63 -18.58 -6.89
N VAL A 28 -0.37 -17.74 -7.15
CA VAL A 28 -0.76 -16.67 -6.23
C VAL A 28 -1.34 -17.25 -4.94
N GLN A 29 -2.23 -18.26 -5.04
CA GLN A 29 -2.79 -18.93 -3.87
C GLN A 29 -1.70 -19.60 -3.03
N ARG A 30 -0.74 -20.30 -3.66
CA ARG A 30 0.40 -20.90 -2.93
C ARG A 30 1.23 -19.87 -2.19
N GLY A 31 1.43 -18.69 -2.79
CA GLY A 31 2.11 -17.58 -2.14
C GLY A 31 1.39 -17.13 -0.88
N LEU A 32 0.08 -16.92 -0.96
CA LEU A 32 -0.77 -16.57 0.19
C LEU A 32 -0.75 -17.66 1.28
N ASP A 33 -0.87 -18.93 0.89
CA ASP A 33 -0.82 -20.04 1.84
C ASP A 33 0.53 -20.13 2.57
N ARG A 34 1.63 -19.79 1.87
CA ARG A 34 2.98 -19.71 2.47
C ARG A 34 3.08 -18.58 3.48
N LEU A 35 2.58 -17.39 3.16
CA LEU A 35 2.55 -16.26 4.11
C LEU A 35 1.89 -16.69 5.43
N VAL A 36 0.77 -17.41 5.36
CA VAL A 36 0.05 -17.86 6.56
C VAL A 36 0.80 -18.97 7.30
N ARG A 37 1.25 -20.01 6.59
CA ARG A 37 1.81 -21.21 7.23
C ARG A 37 3.26 -21.06 7.68
N ALA A 38 4.07 -20.33 6.92
CA ALA A 38 5.50 -20.19 7.15
C ALA A 38 5.84 -18.87 7.86
N ASP A 39 5.17 -17.78 7.47
CA ASP A 39 5.47 -16.44 7.99
C ASP A 39 4.53 -16.03 9.14
N GLY A 40 3.55 -16.88 9.49
CA GLY A 40 2.66 -16.69 10.64
C GLY A 40 1.66 -15.53 10.48
N VAL A 41 1.42 -15.04 9.27
CA VAL A 41 0.43 -13.96 9.08
C VAL A 41 -0.99 -14.50 9.31
N PRO A 42 -1.86 -13.82 10.10
CA PRO A 42 -3.20 -14.35 10.39
C PRO A 42 -4.10 -14.50 9.17
N ALA A 43 -4.10 -13.47 8.31
CA ALA A 43 -4.80 -13.47 7.03
C ALA A 43 -3.96 -12.84 5.93
N ALA A 44 -4.15 -13.35 4.72
CA ALA A 44 -3.66 -12.76 3.49
C ALA A 44 -4.80 -12.67 2.47
N LEU A 45 -4.89 -11.54 1.78
CA LEU A 45 -5.88 -11.23 0.75
C LEU A 45 -5.15 -10.76 -0.50
N ALA A 46 -5.64 -11.13 -1.68
CA ALA A 46 -5.13 -10.57 -2.92
C ALA A 46 -6.23 -10.37 -3.96
N SER A 47 -6.06 -9.37 -4.82
CA SER A 47 -6.84 -9.20 -6.05
C SER A 47 -5.87 -9.09 -7.22
N VAL A 48 -6.13 -9.85 -8.27
CA VAL A 48 -5.33 -9.86 -9.50
C VAL A 48 -6.23 -9.63 -10.69
N LYS A 49 -5.88 -8.66 -11.53
CA LYS A 49 -6.54 -8.34 -12.78
C LYS A 49 -5.60 -8.62 -13.95
N GLY A 50 -6.07 -9.44 -14.89
CA GLY A 50 -5.34 -9.72 -16.13
C GLY A 50 -5.22 -8.51 -17.07
N GLU A 51 -4.54 -8.71 -18.19
CA GLU A 51 -4.26 -7.67 -19.20
C GLU A 51 -5.55 -7.04 -19.78
N GLY A 52 -5.45 -5.76 -20.15
CA GLY A 52 -6.49 -5.02 -20.87
C GLY A 52 -7.70 -4.57 -20.06
N LYS A 53 -8.56 -3.76 -20.69
CA LYS A 53 -9.75 -3.15 -20.05
C LYS A 53 -10.81 -4.16 -19.59
N GLY A 54 -10.80 -5.38 -20.14
CA GLY A 54 -11.71 -6.49 -19.80
C GLY A 54 -11.04 -7.66 -19.07
N GLY A 55 -9.80 -7.50 -18.61
CA GLY A 55 -9.09 -8.55 -17.89
C GLY A 55 -9.90 -9.06 -16.70
N ARG A 56 -10.11 -10.37 -16.62
CA ARG A 56 -10.86 -10.99 -15.51
C ARG A 56 -10.13 -10.72 -14.20
N ALA A 57 -10.85 -10.18 -13.22
CA ALA A 57 -10.38 -10.06 -11.85
C ALA A 57 -10.57 -11.40 -11.11
N ARG A 58 -9.58 -11.75 -10.29
CA ARG A 58 -9.64 -12.89 -9.37
C ARG A 58 -9.22 -12.44 -7.99
N THR A 59 -9.96 -12.87 -6.98
CA THR A 59 -9.66 -12.61 -5.56
C THR A 59 -9.18 -13.88 -4.90
N TYR A 60 -8.21 -13.75 -3.99
CA TYR A 60 -7.59 -14.84 -3.26
C TYR A 60 -7.57 -14.52 -1.77
N THR A 61 -7.67 -15.55 -0.95
CA THR A 61 -7.60 -15.44 0.51
C THR A 61 -6.88 -16.64 1.10
N ALA A 62 -6.16 -16.44 2.20
CA ALA A 62 -5.62 -17.52 3.03
C ALA A 62 -5.67 -17.12 4.51
N GLY A 63 -5.75 -18.11 5.40
CA GLY A 63 -5.78 -17.90 6.85
C GLY A 63 -7.19 -17.65 7.40
N VAL A 64 -7.27 -16.92 8.51
CA VAL A 64 -8.52 -16.59 9.21
C VAL A 64 -8.65 -15.09 9.40
N GLY A 65 -9.84 -14.56 9.16
CA GLY A 65 -10.14 -13.13 9.31
C GLY A 65 -10.24 -12.69 10.76
N ASP A 66 -10.39 -13.62 11.70
CA ASP A 66 -10.44 -13.38 13.13
C ASP A 66 -9.85 -14.60 13.88
N LEU A 67 -8.73 -14.40 14.57
CA LEU A 67 -8.05 -15.41 15.38
C LEU A 67 -8.87 -15.89 16.59
N ALA A 68 -9.74 -15.04 17.14
CA ALA A 68 -10.53 -15.40 18.33
C ALA A 68 -11.72 -16.30 17.97
N THR A 69 -12.37 -16.04 16.84
CA THR A 69 -13.58 -16.78 16.41
C THR A 69 -13.30 -17.83 15.34
N GLY A 70 -12.15 -17.77 14.67
CA GLY A 70 -11.84 -18.60 13.51
C GLY A 70 -12.62 -18.22 12.25
N ALA A 71 -13.23 -17.03 12.21
CA ALA A 71 -14.01 -16.59 11.07
C ALA A 71 -13.18 -16.55 9.78
N ALA A 72 -13.80 -16.87 8.66
CA ALA A 72 -13.14 -16.86 7.35
C ALA A 72 -12.73 -15.44 6.94
N VAL A 73 -11.63 -15.33 6.19
CA VAL A 73 -11.19 -14.07 5.59
C VAL A 73 -12.22 -13.57 4.56
N PRO A 74 -12.71 -12.32 4.65
CA PRO A 74 -13.59 -11.77 3.62
C PRO A 74 -12.86 -11.67 2.26
N ARG A 75 -13.48 -12.16 1.17
CA ARG A 75 -12.84 -12.34 -0.15
C ARG A 75 -12.16 -11.09 -0.73
N ASP A 76 -12.70 -9.92 -0.47
CA ASP A 76 -12.12 -8.62 -0.86
C ASP A 76 -12.43 -7.61 0.25
N GLY A 77 -12.10 -8.00 1.48
CA GLY A 77 -12.40 -7.19 2.66
C GLY A 77 -11.67 -5.85 2.66
N GLN A 78 -12.28 -4.86 3.32
CA GLN A 78 -11.64 -3.57 3.54
C GLN A 78 -10.41 -3.73 4.42
N VAL A 79 -9.36 -2.96 4.11
CA VAL A 79 -8.14 -2.86 4.91
C VAL A 79 -7.69 -1.41 4.96
N ARG A 80 -6.94 -1.05 6.00
CA ARG A 80 -6.23 0.24 6.05
C ARG A 80 -5.07 0.17 5.06
N ILE A 81 -5.09 1.01 4.04
CA ILE A 81 -4.12 0.91 2.94
C ILE A 81 -2.81 1.65 3.22
N GLY A 82 -2.72 2.33 4.36
CA GLY A 82 -1.54 3.08 4.77
C GLY A 82 -1.04 3.99 3.64
N SER A 83 0.27 3.97 3.43
CA SER A 83 0.98 4.81 2.48
C SER A 83 0.55 4.73 1.01
N ASN A 84 -0.30 3.78 0.59
CA ASN A 84 -0.99 3.89 -0.70
C ASN A 84 -1.79 5.20 -0.82
N THR A 85 -2.24 5.75 0.31
CA THR A 85 -2.90 7.07 0.40
C THR A 85 -2.09 8.18 -0.27
N LYS A 86 -0.75 8.11 -0.20
CA LYS A 86 0.15 9.11 -0.80
C LYS A 86 -0.07 9.26 -2.30
N THR A 87 -0.35 8.17 -3.00
CA THR A 87 -0.63 8.22 -4.43
C THR A 87 -1.94 8.95 -4.72
N PHE A 88 -2.97 8.80 -3.87
CA PHE A 88 -4.22 9.57 -4.00
C PHE A 88 -3.97 11.06 -3.76
N THR A 89 -3.22 11.41 -2.72
CA THR A 89 -2.81 12.79 -2.42
C THR A 89 -2.05 13.42 -3.58
N ALA A 90 -1.06 12.71 -4.14
CA ALA A 90 -0.28 13.17 -5.28
C ALA A 90 -1.14 13.38 -6.53
N VAL A 91 -2.13 12.53 -6.79
CA VAL A 91 -3.08 12.71 -7.89
C VAL A 91 -3.87 14.01 -7.73
N VAL A 92 -4.36 14.33 -6.53
CA VAL A 92 -5.07 15.60 -6.28
C VAL A 92 -4.15 16.79 -6.54
N VAL A 93 -2.93 16.78 -6.01
CA VAL A 93 -1.96 17.87 -6.25
C VAL A 93 -1.66 18.02 -7.74
N LEU A 94 -1.43 16.92 -8.46
CA LEU A 94 -1.15 16.95 -9.90
C LEU A 94 -2.37 17.38 -10.74
N GLN A 95 -3.59 17.08 -10.30
CA GLN A 95 -4.78 17.66 -10.93
C GLN A 95 -4.84 19.18 -10.72
N LEU A 96 -4.50 19.68 -9.54
CA LEU A 96 -4.41 21.11 -9.28
C LEU A 96 -3.28 21.78 -10.09
N VAL A 97 -2.20 21.05 -10.39
CA VAL A 97 -1.17 21.48 -11.35
C VAL A 97 -1.72 21.57 -12.76
N ALA A 98 -2.49 20.57 -13.21
CA ALA A 98 -3.16 20.62 -14.51
C ALA A 98 -4.18 21.78 -14.61
N GLU A 99 -4.80 22.15 -13.48
CA GLU A 99 -5.72 23.29 -13.36
C GLU A 99 -4.98 24.65 -13.25
N GLY A 100 -3.64 24.67 -13.22
CA GLY A 100 -2.85 25.89 -13.06
C GLY A 100 -2.94 26.54 -11.68
N LYS A 101 -3.44 25.80 -10.67
CA LYS A 101 -3.59 26.29 -9.28
C LYS A 101 -2.38 26.00 -8.41
N ILE A 102 -1.58 25.01 -8.81
CA ILE A 102 -0.30 24.67 -8.17
C ILE A 102 0.77 24.61 -9.25
N SER A 103 1.97 25.11 -8.96
CA SER A 103 3.17 24.79 -9.73
C SER A 103 4.05 23.84 -8.94
N LEU A 104 4.62 22.83 -9.61
CA LEU A 104 5.58 21.91 -8.99
C LEU A 104 6.89 22.61 -8.59
N ASP A 105 7.19 23.76 -9.21
CA ASP A 105 8.41 24.54 -8.96
C ASP A 105 8.20 25.69 -7.98
N ASP A 106 6.96 25.97 -7.58
CA ASP A 106 6.68 26.90 -6.50
C ASP A 106 7.17 26.34 -5.17
N THR A 107 7.48 27.25 -4.26
CA THR A 107 7.92 26.92 -2.92
C THR A 107 6.73 26.65 -2.01
N VAL A 108 6.94 25.90 -0.94
CA VAL A 108 5.91 25.66 0.08
C VAL A 108 5.38 26.98 0.65
N ASP A 109 6.26 27.96 0.89
CA ASP A 109 5.92 29.27 1.46
C ASP A 109 4.99 30.09 0.53
N THR A 110 4.91 29.76 -0.76
CA THR A 110 3.96 30.36 -1.71
C THR A 110 2.50 30.05 -1.32
N TYR A 111 2.26 28.83 -0.82
CA TYR A 111 0.93 28.37 -0.44
C TYR A 111 0.69 28.47 1.07
N LEU A 112 1.73 28.23 1.88
CA LEU A 112 1.65 28.23 3.34
C LEU A 112 2.69 29.18 3.93
N PRO A 113 2.52 30.51 3.79
CA PRO A 113 3.53 31.50 4.15
C PRO A 113 3.85 31.44 5.65
N GLY A 114 5.13 31.29 5.98
CA GLY A 114 5.63 31.30 7.36
C GLY A 114 5.30 30.04 8.17
N VAL A 115 4.62 29.05 7.58
CA VAL A 115 4.21 27.83 8.28
C VAL A 115 5.36 26.84 8.47
N VAL A 116 6.19 26.67 7.44
CA VAL A 116 7.27 25.68 7.44
C VAL A 116 8.60 26.36 7.72
N ARG A 117 8.97 26.42 9.00
CA ARG A 117 10.22 27.00 9.52
C ARG A 117 10.72 26.15 10.70
N GLY A 118 12.04 25.96 10.79
CA GLY A 118 12.68 25.16 11.85
C GLY A 118 14.20 25.15 11.68
N ASP A 119 14.89 24.33 12.46
CA ASP A 119 16.35 24.19 12.36
C ASP A 119 16.76 23.52 11.02
N GLY A 120 17.50 24.26 10.18
CA GLY A 120 17.77 23.86 8.80
C GLY A 120 16.54 23.82 7.87
N ILE A 121 15.34 24.19 8.34
CA ILE A 121 14.08 24.08 7.58
C ILE A 121 13.59 25.47 7.16
N ASP A 122 13.49 25.69 5.85
CA ASP A 122 12.94 26.92 5.27
C ASP A 122 12.00 26.60 4.10
N GLY A 123 10.69 26.76 4.32
CA GLY A 123 9.64 26.55 3.32
C GLY A 123 9.80 27.41 2.06
N ARG A 124 10.59 28.49 2.09
CA ARG A 124 10.91 29.32 0.91
C ARG A 124 11.93 28.65 -0.03
N LYS A 125 12.58 27.57 0.42
CA LYS A 125 13.55 26.80 -0.37
C LYS A 125 13.02 25.44 -0.81
N ILE A 126 11.98 24.94 -0.16
CA ILE A 126 11.37 23.64 -0.44
C ILE A 126 10.33 23.79 -1.54
N LYS A 127 10.50 23.10 -2.67
CA LYS A 127 9.55 23.08 -3.79
C LYS A 127 8.44 22.03 -3.60
N ILE A 128 7.27 22.26 -4.20
CA ILE A 128 6.17 21.26 -4.20
C ILE A 128 6.59 19.93 -4.80
N ARG A 129 7.41 19.95 -5.86
CA ARG A 129 8.01 18.73 -6.44
C ARG A 129 8.77 17.92 -5.40
N GLN A 130 9.60 18.60 -4.59
CA GLN A 130 10.46 17.95 -3.61
C GLN A 130 9.64 17.34 -2.47
N VAL A 131 8.54 18.00 -2.08
CA VAL A 131 7.55 17.45 -1.15
C VAL A 131 6.98 16.13 -1.70
N LEU A 132 6.44 16.14 -2.92
CA LEU A 132 5.84 14.93 -3.50
C LEU A 132 6.86 13.81 -3.80
N GLN A 133 8.11 14.17 -4.11
CA GLN A 133 9.18 13.24 -4.48
C GLN A 133 10.02 12.74 -3.30
N GLN A 134 9.72 13.18 -2.06
CA GLN A 134 10.47 12.82 -0.84
C GLN A 134 11.93 13.29 -0.87
N THR A 135 12.17 14.47 -1.45
CA THR A 135 13.50 15.12 -1.55
C THR A 135 13.53 16.49 -0.87
N SER A 136 12.59 16.77 0.04
CA SER A 136 12.47 18.07 0.71
C SER A 136 13.45 18.29 1.88
N GLY A 137 14.02 17.21 2.43
CA GLY A 137 14.77 17.25 3.69
C GLY A 137 13.91 17.27 4.95
N LEU A 138 12.58 17.36 4.84
CA LEU A 138 11.71 17.44 6.03
C LEU A 138 11.79 16.17 6.89
N PRO A 139 12.06 16.31 8.21
CA PRO A 139 12.10 15.18 9.12
C PRO A 139 10.73 14.51 9.22
N ASN A 140 10.72 13.22 9.57
CA ASN A 140 9.49 12.47 9.74
C ASN A 140 8.99 12.58 11.18
N TYR A 141 7.76 13.08 11.39
CA TYR A 141 7.18 13.21 12.74
C TYR A 141 7.10 11.89 13.49
N THR A 142 7.13 10.75 12.79
CA THR A 142 7.15 9.40 13.39
C THR A 142 8.50 9.05 14.05
N LYS A 143 9.48 9.96 14.06
CA LYS A 143 10.63 9.89 14.97
C LYS A 143 10.17 10.00 16.43
N ARG A 144 9.07 10.70 16.69
CA ARG A 144 8.41 10.74 17.99
C ARG A 144 7.53 9.50 18.15
N ASP A 145 7.53 8.93 19.35
CA ASP A 145 6.53 7.94 19.73
C ASP A 145 5.16 8.61 19.87
N LEU A 146 4.21 8.25 19.00
CA LEU A 146 2.89 8.86 18.96
C LEU A 146 1.90 8.05 19.79
N GLN A 147 1.19 8.75 20.68
CA GLN A 147 0.15 8.14 21.48
C GLN A 147 -1.07 7.79 20.60
N PRO A 148 -1.82 6.71 20.89
CA PRO A 148 -2.97 6.29 20.10
C PRO A 148 -4.19 7.18 20.37
N ARG A 149 -4.12 8.43 19.92
CA ARG A 149 -5.19 9.44 20.01
C ARG A 149 -5.39 10.12 18.67
N TYR A 150 -6.41 10.96 18.62
CA TYR A 150 -6.63 11.84 17.49
C TYR A 150 -5.51 12.90 17.37
N TYR A 151 -5.11 13.18 16.13
CA TYR A 151 -4.15 14.21 15.74
C TYR A 151 -4.75 15.12 14.67
N GLU A 152 -4.63 16.44 14.89
CA GLU A 152 -4.85 17.40 13.82
C GLU A 152 -3.67 17.39 12.85
N PRO A 153 -3.88 17.57 11.53
CA PRO A 153 -2.79 17.57 10.55
C PRO A 153 -1.70 18.60 10.83
N ARG A 154 -2.09 19.77 11.36
CA ARG A 154 -1.13 20.81 11.74
C ARG A 154 -0.25 20.38 12.92
N GLU A 155 -0.80 19.63 13.86
CA GLU A 155 -0.05 19.08 14.99
C GLU A 155 1.07 18.15 14.48
N LEU A 156 0.76 17.26 13.53
CA LEU A 156 1.76 16.37 12.91
C LEU A 156 2.88 17.13 12.22
N LEU A 157 2.56 18.25 11.56
CA LEU A 157 3.57 19.12 10.96
C LEU A 157 4.43 19.80 12.03
N ASP A 158 3.81 20.37 13.07
CA ASP A 158 4.54 21.06 14.14
C ASP A 158 5.52 20.10 14.86
N ILE A 159 5.12 18.84 15.09
CA ILE A 159 6.00 17.79 15.65
C ILE A 159 7.22 17.55 14.77
N ALA A 160 7.04 17.49 13.45
CA ALA A 160 8.17 17.31 12.55
C ALA A 160 9.15 18.48 12.65
N LEU A 161 8.64 19.71 12.73
CA LEU A 161 9.45 20.93 12.77
C LEU A 161 10.23 21.12 14.09
N GLU A 162 10.00 20.29 15.10
CA GLU A 162 10.84 20.20 16.31
C GLU A 162 12.22 19.55 16.03
N TYR A 163 12.36 18.83 14.91
CA TYR A 163 13.61 18.18 14.50
C TYR A 163 14.34 19.00 13.43
N GLU A 164 15.68 18.86 13.39
CA GLU A 164 16.51 19.40 12.31
C GLU A 164 16.16 18.75 10.96
N SER A 165 16.34 19.52 9.87
CA SER A 165 16.29 18.99 8.51
C SER A 165 17.25 17.80 8.33
N GLU A 166 16.83 16.79 7.55
CA GLU A 166 17.70 15.64 7.22
C GLU A 166 18.82 16.04 6.24
N PHE A 167 18.54 16.99 5.36
CA PHE A 167 19.44 17.50 4.31
C PHE A 167 18.84 18.74 3.62
N ASP A 168 19.62 19.42 2.79
CA ASP A 168 19.13 20.55 2.01
C ASP A 168 18.15 20.13 0.89
N PRO A 169 17.07 20.89 0.62
CA PRO A 169 16.04 20.48 -0.33
C PRO A 169 16.59 20.15 -1.73
N GLY A 170 16.40 18.92 -2.17
CA GLY A 170 16.83 18.40 -3.48
C GLY A 170 18.17 17.67 -3.49
N GLU A 171 18.97 17.74 -2.42
CA GLU A 171 20.31 17.13 -2.38
C GLU A 171 20.27 15.60 -2.18
N SER A 172 19.22 15.07 -1.55
CA SER A 172 19.10 13.65 -1.25
C SER A 172 17.64 13.19 -1.23
N TRP A 173 17.42 11.95 -0.82
CA TRP A 173 16.12 11.31 -0.71
C TRP A 173 15.95 10.66 0.67
N ALA A 174 14.87 10.99 1.37
CA ALA A 174 14.47 10.31 2.60
C ALA A 174 12.96 10.25 2.72
N TYR A 175 12.46 9.09 3.14
CA TYR A 175 11.04 8.88 3.32
C TYR A 175 10.50 9.63 4.54
N SER A 176 9.58 10.56 4.32
CA SER A 176 8.93 11.35 5.36
C SER A 176 7.42 11.40 5.17
N ASN A 177 6.65 11.02 6.20
CA ASN A 177 5.20 11.18 6.17
C ASN A 177 4.79 12.66 6.23
N THR A 178 5.64 13.50 6.84
CA THR A 178 5.47 14.96 6.94
C THR A 178 5.26 15.59 5.57
N ASN A 179 5.97 15.11 4.53
CA ASN A 179 5.78 15.58 3.16
C ASN A 179 4.33 15.45 2.67
N TYR A 180 3.67 14.34 2.99
CA TYR A 180 2.31 14.09 2.51
C TYR A 180 1.23 14.71 3.39
N VAL A 181 1.50 14.90 4.69
CA VAL A 181 0.69 15.78 5.54
C VAL A 181 0.75 17.22 5.01
N LEU A 182 1.95 17.72 4.71
CA LEU A 182 2.13 19.05 4.13
C LEU A 182 1.42 19.19 2.78
N ALA A 183 1.52 18.19 1.89
CA ALA A 183 0.80 18.19 0.62
C ALA A 183 -0.73 18.27 0.81
N GLY A 184 -1.29 17.57 1.80
CA GLY A 184 -2.71 17.67 2.15
C GLY A 184 -3.10 19.08 2.62
N LEU A 185 -2.30 19.70 3.49
CA LEU A 185 -2.52 21.08 3.97
C LEU A 185 -2.50 22.10 2.82
N ILE A 186 -1.59 21.93 1.85
CA ILE A 186 -1.53 22.77 0.65
C ILE A 186 -2.79 22.60 -0.21
N VAL A 187 -3.30 21.37 -0.35
CA VAL A 187 -4.57 21.11 -1.06
C VAL A 187 -5.72 21.85 -0.39
N GLU A 188 -5.85 21.77 0.93
CA GLU A 188 -6.92 22.49 1.65
C GLU A 188 -6.79 24.01 1.48
N GLU A 189 -5.58 24.53 1.56
CA GLU A 189 -5.33 25.97 1.42
C GLU A 189 -5.65 26.47 0.00
N VAL A 190 -5.24 25.75 -1.04
CA VAL A 190 -5.49 26.11 -2.44
C VAL A 190 -6.96 25.96 -2.83
N THR A 191 -7.62 24.92 -2.31
CA THR A 191 -9.01 24.60 -2.70
C THR A 191 -10.06 25.23 -1.78
N LYS A 192 -9.66 25.66 -0.58
CA LYS A 192 -10.53 26.11 0.52
C LYS A 192 -11.61 25.07 0.86
N ARG A 193 -11.25 23.79 0.77
CA ARG A 193 -12.13 22.63 0.99
C ARG A 193 -11.42 21.58 1.84
N PRO A 194 -12.18 20.77 2.61
CA PRO A 194 -11.60 19.65 3.34
C PRO A 194 -10.89 18.68 2.41
N PHE A 195 -9.70 18.24 2.78
CA PHE A 195 -8.86 17.34 1.99
C PHE A 195 -9.60 16.04 1.60
N ALA A 196 -10.37 15.49 2.54
CA ALA A 196 -11.17 14.28 2.31
C ALA A 196 -12.21 14.45 1.19
N GLU A 197 -12.81 15.65 1.05
CA GLU A 197 -13.75 15.93 -0.05
C GLU A 197 -13.06 15.99 -1.40
N GLU A 198 -11.83 16.51 -1.46
CA GLU A 198 -11.04 16.55 -2.68
C GLU A 198 -10.71 15.14 -3.16
N ILE A 199 -10.29 14.24 -2.26
CA ILE A 199 -10.04 12.83 -2.59
C ILE A 199 -11.34 12.15 -3.07
N ASP A 200 -12.44 12.35 -2.35
CA ASP A 200 -13.72 11.72 -2.68
C ASP A 200 -14.23 12.15 -4.06
N ARG A 201 -14.31 13.45 -4.32
CA ARG A 201 -14.88 13.99 -5.57
C ARG A 201 -13.99 13.73 -6.78
N ARG A 202 -12.66 13.88 -6.62
CA ARG A 202 -11.71 13.83 -7.73
C ARG A 202 -11.34 12.41 -8.13
N ILE A 203 -11.40 11.47 -7.19
CA ILE A 203 -10.89 10.11 -7.37
C ILE A 203 -11.97 9.08 -7.07
N ILE A 204 -12.45 9.00 -5.83
CA ILE A 204 -13.30 7.89 -5.37
C ILE A 204 -14.60 7.83 -6.17
N LYS A 205 -15.39 8.91 -6.19
CA LYS A 205 -16.63 8.99 -6.97
C LYS A 205 -16.40 8.92 -8.47
N ARG A 206 -15.36 9.62 -8.97
CA ARG A 206 -15.01 9.64 -10.40
C ARG A 206 -14.69 8.25 -10.94
N LEU A 207 -13.96 7.45 -10.18
CA LEU A 207 -13.62 6.09 -10.55
C LEU A 207 -14.67 5.08 -10.10
N GLY A 208 -15.60 5.43 -9.21
CA GLY A 208 -16.56 4.50 -8.63
C GLY A 208 -15.89 3.44 -7.77
N LEU A 209 -14.92 3.86 -6.93
CA LEU A 209 -14.28 3.00 -5.92
C LEU A 209 -15.24 2.84 -4.75
N ARG A 210 -16.07 1.80 -4.78
CA ARG A 210 -17.24 1.69 -3.88
C ARG A 210 -16.87 1.33 -2.45
N HIS A 211 -15.68 0.78 -2.26
CA HIS A 211 -15.19 0.26 -0.99
C HIS A 211 -13.97 1.06 -0.50
N THR A 212 -13.72 2.23 -1.09
CA THR A 212 -12.68 3.18 -0.68
C THR A 212 -13.31 4.40 -0.01
N TYR A 213 -12.77 4.82 1.13
CA TYR A 213 -13.16 6.07 1.78
C TYR A 213 -12.06 6.61 2.67
N PHE A 214 -12.17 7.91 2.97
CA PHE A 214 -11.39 8.58 3.99
C PHE A 214 -12.18 8.56 5.30
N PRO A 215 -11.70 7.87 6.36
CA PRO A 215 -12.34 7.87 7.67
C PRO A 215 -12.62 9.29 8.18
N ALA A 216 -13.80 9.50 8.75
CA ALA A 216 -14.16 10.79 9.34
C ALA A 216 -13.34 11.05 10.62
N PRO A 217 -13.21 12.30 11.09
CA PRO A 217 -12.60 12.58 12.39
C PRO A 217 -13.25 11.74 13.50
N GLY A 218 -12.42 11.04 14.28
CA GLY A 218 -12.86 10.11 15.33
C GLY A 218 -13.38 8.74 14.87
N ASP A 219 -13.45 8.46 13.56
CA ASP A 219 -13.82 7.14 13.04
C ASP A 219 -12.62 6.18 13.13
N ALA A 220 -12.54 5.45 14.25
CA ALA A 220 -11.53 4.43 14.49
C ALA A 220 -11.90 3.06 13.88
N THR A 221 -13.06 2.92 13.24
CA THR A 221 -13.60 1.62 12.79
C THR A 221 -13.37 1.36 11.30
N ILE A 222 -13.77 0.17 10.83
CA ILE A 222 -13.83 -0.17 9.40
C ILE A 222 -15.28 -0.56 9.07
N ARG A 223 -15.89 0.13 8.08
CA ARG A 223 -17.34 0.12 7.84
C ARG A 223 -17.91 -1.17 7.24
N GLU A 224 -17.20 -1.80 6.31
CA GLU A 224 -17.68 -2.98 5.58
C GLU A 224 -16.92 -4.25 6.02
N PRO A 225 -17.30 -5.47 5.60
CA PRO A 225 -16.58 -6.68 5.99
C PRO A 225 -15.06 -6.56 5.79
N HIS A 226 -14.32 -6.83 6.87
CA HIS A 226 -12.88 -6.68 6.94
C HIS A 226 -12.30 -7.77 7.84
N PRO A 227 -11.07 -8.23 7.59
CA PRO A 227 -10.35 -9.02 8.56
C PRO A 227 -9.84 -8.13 9.71
N LYS A 228 -9.67 -8.73 10.88
CA LYS A 228 -9.01 -8.12 12.02
C LYS A 228 -7.53 -7.86 11.73
N GLY A 229 -7.04 -6.70 12.15
CA GLY A 229 -5.63 -6.31 12.08
C GLY A 229 -4.92 -6.57 13.40
N TYR A 230 -3.73 -7.15 13.34
CA TYR A 230 -3.00 -7.60 14.52
C TYR A 230 -1.65 -6.90 14.71
N TYR A 231 -1.31 -6.62 15.96
CA TYR A 231 0.00 -6.14 16.37
C TYR A 231 0.75 -7.23 17.15
N GLN A 232 2.05 -7.31 16.89
CA GLN A 232 2.96 -8.17 17.64
C GLN A 232 4.14 -7.31 18.12
N GLU A 233 4.42 -7.31 19.42
CA GLU A 233 5.49 -6.52 20.00
C GLU A 233 6.88 -7.12 19.69
N THR A 234 6.98 -8.44 19.82
CA THR A 234 8.15 -9.24 19.49
C THR A 234 7.71 -10.53 18.77
N PRO A 235 8.60 -11.23 18.05
CA PRO A 235 8.24 -12.48 17.36
C PRO A 235 7.61 -13.56 18.25
N ASP A 236 7.91 -13.58 19.55
CA ASP A 236 7.39 -14.56 20.51
C ASP A 236 6.17 -14.04 21.30
N ALA A 237 5.84 -12.75 21.20
CA ALA A 237 4.71 -12.16 21.88
C ALA A 237 3.37 -12.59 21.22
N PRO A 238 2.27 -12.70 21.99
CA PRO A 238 0.97 -12.98 21.40
C PRO A 238 0.51 -11.83 20.49
N LEU A 239 -0.17 -12.19 19.40
CA LEU A 239 -0.85 -11.22 18.54
C LEU A 239 -2.02 -10.57 19.28
N ARG A 240 -2.12 -9.24 19.18
CA ARG A 240 -3.19 -8.44 19.76
C ARG A 240 -4.04 -7.81 18.65
N ASP A 241 -5.36 -7.94 18.74
CA ASP A 241 -6.28 -7.22 17.85
C ASP A 241 -6.16 -5.71 18.09
N ILE A 242 -5.84 -4.97 17.04
CA ILE A 242 -5.74 -3.51 17.00
C ILE A 242 -6.52 -2.94 15.80
N THR A 243 -7.55 -3.65 15.36
CA THR A 243 -8.39 -3.27 14.20
C THR A 243 -8.98 -1.87 14.35
N GLU A 244 -9.48 -1.59 15.56
CA GLU A 244 -10.01 -0.28 15.94
C GLU A 244 -8.87 0.61 16.43
N LEU A 245 -8.47 1.53 15.56
CA LEU A 245 -7.39 2.47 15.81
C LEU A 245 -7.69 3.77 15.09
N ASP A 246 -7.46 4.90 15.77
CA ASP A 246 -7.61 6.21 15.15
C ASP A 246 -6.54 6.39 14.03
N PRO A 247 -6.96 6.65 12.77
CA PRO A 247 -6.01 6.76 11.65
C PRO A 247 -5.43 8.16 11.44
N SER A 248 -5.88 9.16 12.20
CA SER A 248 -5.54 10.58 12.00
C SER A 248 -4.04 10.86 12.08
N TRP A 249 -3.28 10.06 12.84
CA TRP A 249 -1.82 10.20 12.93
C TRP A 249 -1.10 10.04 11.57
N THR A 250 -1.76 9.45 10.57
CA THR A 250 -1.23 9.39 9.19
C THR A 250 -1.88 10.38 8.22
N TRP A 251 -3.14 10.75 8.43
CA TRP A 251 -3.92 11.67 7.58
C TRP A 251 -3.68 11.51 6.07
N ALA A 252 -3.35 12.58 5.34
CA ALA A 252 -3.06 12.57 3.91
C ALA A 252 -1.85 11.71 3.50
N ALA A 253 -1.08 11.21 4.46
CA ALA A 253 0.00 10.25 4.23
C ALA A 253 -0.44 8.78 4.33
N GLY A 254 -1.58 8.44 4.95
CA GLY A 254 -1.91 7.04 5.18
C GLY A 254 -3.33 6.63 5.61
N GLN A 255 -4.27 7.56 5.75
CA GLN A 255 -5.53 7.31 6.46
C GLN A 255 -6.61 6.55 5.65
N LEU A 256 -6.47 6.39 4.33
CA LEU A 256 -7.52 5.74 3.54
C LEU A 256 -7.75 4.28 3.94
N ILE A 257 -9.00 3.85 3.77
CA ILE A 257 -9.41 2.45 3.76
C ILE A 257 -9.85 2.11 2.33
N SER A 258 -9.53 0.89 1.88
CA SER A 258 -9.90 0.39 0.56
C SER A 258 -9.92 -1.14 0.53
N THR A 259 -10.29 -1.71 -0.61
CA THR A 259 -10.06 -3.12 -0.94
C THR A 259 -8.94 -3.28 -1.97
N ASN A 260 -8.42 -4.50 -2.12
CA ASN A 260 -7.41 -4.81 -3.14
C ASN A 260 -7.94 -4.59 -4.56
N SER A 261 -9.22 -4.88 -4.80
CA SER A 261 -9.82 -4.66 -6.13
C SER A 261 -9.99 -3.17 -6.47
N ASP A 262 -10.35 -2.32 -5.52
CA ASP A 262 -10.44 -0.88 -5.73
C ASP A 262 -9.04 -0.25 -5.91
N LEU A 263 -8.00 -0.75 -5.21
CA LEU A 263 -6.61 -0.36 -5.48
C LEU A 263 -6.17 -0.74 -6.89
N ASN A 264 -6.48 -1.94 -7.37
CA ASN A 264 -6.22 -2.34 -8.76
C ASN A 264 -6.90 -1.39 -9.74
N ARG A 265 -8.16 -1.04 -9.50
CA ARG A 265 -8.92 -0.09 -10.34
C ARG A 265 -8.30 1.30 -10.33
N PHE A 266 -7.88 1.79 -9.16
CA PHE A 266 -7.19 3.06 -9.00
C PHE A 266 -5.87 3.11 -9.79
N PHE A 267 -4.96 2.15 -9.56
CA PHE A 267 -3.66 2.14 -10.25
C PHE A 267 -3.81 1.94 -11.76
N THR A 268 -4.67 1.03 -12.24
CA THR A 268 -4.92 0.91 -13.69
C THR A 268 -5.44 2.23 -14.28
N ALA A 269 -6.36 2.91 -13.59
CA ALA A 269 -6.88 4.19 -14.06
C ALA A 269 -5.80 5.29 -14.04
N LEU A 270 -4.95 5.33 -13.02
CA LEU A 270 -3.85 6.28 -12.91
C LEU A 270 -2.86 6.17 -14.07
N LEU A 271 -2.48 4.95 -14.43
CA LEU A 271 -1.54 4.69 -15.53
C LEU A 271 -2.17 4.84 -16.91
N THR A 272 -3.49 5.07 -17.00
CA THR A 272 -4.17 5.35 -18.27
C THR A 272 -4.28 6.86 -18.46
N PRO A 273 -3.55 7.48 -19.42
CA PRO A 273 -3.60 8.92 -19.66
C PRO A 273 -5.04 9.43 -19.85
N GLY A 274 -5.35 10.57 -19.26
CA GLY A 274 -6.66 11.23 -19.36
C GLY A 274 -7.76 10.67 -18.44
N ARG A 275 -7.52 9.57 -17.73
CA ARG A 275 -8.51 9.02 -16.78
C ARG A 275 -8.50 9.78 -15.44
N LEU A 276 -7.33 9.87 -14.81
CA LEU A 276 -7.10 10.64 -13.58
C LEU A 276 -6.21 11.86 -13.80
N LEU A 277 -5.15 11.72 -14.59
CA LEU A 277 -4.20 12.78 -14.91
C LEU A 277 -4.07 12.94 -16.44
N PRO A 278 -3.97 14.18 -16.95
CA PRO A 278 -3.52 14.40 -18.32
C PRO A 278 -2.09 13.86 -18.51
N ALA A 279 -1.71 13.54 -19.76
CA ALA A 279 -0.42 12.93 -20.06
C ALA A 279 0.79 13.71 -19.48
N PRO A 280 0.88 15.05 -19.60
CA PRO A 280 2.01 15.79 -19.03
C PRO A 280 2.17 15.59 -17.51
N GLN A 281 1.08 15.56 -16.75
CA GLN A 281 1.14 15.35 -15.30
C GLN A 281 1.46 13.91 -14.92
N LEU A 282 1.02 12.93 -15.72
CA LEU A 282 1.44 11.54 -15.54
C LEU A 282 2.95 11.36 -15.82
N ASP A 283 3.48 12.04 -16.83
CA ASP A 283 4.92 12.04 -17.12
C ASP A 283 5.73 12.67 -15.98
N GLN A 284 5.23 13.78 -15.41
CA GLN A 284 5.80 14.37 -14.19
C GLN A 284 5.77 13.39 -13.02
N MET A 285 4.64 12.70 -12.81
CA MET A 285 4.48 11.69 -11.76
C MET A 285 5.50 10.55 -11.89
N ARG A 286 5.83 10.17 -13.12
CA ARG A 286 6.77 9.09 -13.45
C ARG A 286 8.23 9.53 -13.58
N THR A 287 8.51 10.82 -13.47
CA THR A 287 9.89 11.30 -13.38
C THR A 287 10.43 10.95 -11.99
N THR A 288 11.41 10.05 -11.95
CA THR A 288 11.80 9.37 -10.70
C THR A 288 13.23 9.60 -10.26
N VAL A 289 13.46 9.52 -8.95
CA VAL A 289 14.77 9.42 -8.30
C VAL A 289 14.97 8.03 -7.70
N ARG A 290 16.22 7.64 -7.41
CA ARG A 290 16.52 6.34 -6.80
C ARG A 290 15.95 6.29 -5.38
N ALA A 291 15.32 5.18 -5.01
CA ALA A 291 14.72 5.01 -3.68
C ALA A 291 14.79 3.55 -3.23
N ASP A 292 15.99 3.09 -2.90
CA ASP A 292 16.24 1.68 -2.52
C ASP A 292 15.52 1.26 -1.23
N TYR A 293 14.98 2.21 -0.47
CA TYR A 293 14.06 1.97 0.63
C TYR A 293 12.91 1.03 0.22
N PHE A 294 12.45 1.11 -1.04
CA PHE A 294 11.42 0.24 -1.60
C PHE A 294 11.97 -1.02 -2.28
N GLY A 295 13.19 -1.42 -1.95
CA GLY A 295 13.86 -2.59 -2.52
C GLY A 295 14.74 -2.26 -3.73
N LYS A 296 15.50 -3.27 -4.15
CA LYS A 296 16.54 -3.13 -5.17
C LYS A 296 15.97 -2.63 -6.50
N GLY A 297 16.54 -1.54 -7.01
CA GLY A 297 16.15 -0.96 -8.30
C GLY A 297 14.84 -0.18 -8.28
N ALA A 298 14.22 -0.02 -7.11
CA ALA A 298 13.03 0.81 -6.96
C ALA A 298 13.36 2.29 -7.14
N ARG A 299 12.41 3.03 -7.72
CA ARG A 299 12.54 4.47 -7.94
C ARG A 299 11.27 5.18 -7.50
N TYR A 300 11.41 6.35 -6.90
CA TYR A 300 10.30 7.15 -6.39
C TYR A 300 9.99 8.31 -7.34
N GLY A 301 8.76 8.34 -7.82
CA GLY A 301 8.19 9.45 -8.58
C GLY A 301 7.46 10.44 -7.67
N LEU A 302 6.41 11.09 -8.16
CA LEU A 302 5.57 11.95 -7.33
C LEU A 302 4.46 11.10 -6.69
N GLY A 303 4.77 10.51 -5.53
CA GLY A 303 3.82 9.68 -4.78
C GLY A 303 3.53 8.31 -5.39
N ILE A 304 4.41 7.83 -6.26
CA ILE A 304 4.34 6.50 -6.87
C ILE A 304 5.74 5.90 -6.93
N VAL A 305 5.82 4.58 -6.85
CA VAL A 305 7.06 3.82 -6.91
C VAL A 305 7.05 2.99 -8.19
N SER A 306 8.13 3.02 -8.97
CA SER A 306 8.40 1.99 -9.98
C SER A 306 9.29 0.90 -9.40
N ARG A 307 8.97 -0.35 -9.70
CA ARG A 307 9.74 -1.52 -9.24
C ARG A 307 9.94 -2.49 -10.40
N PRO A 308 11.17 -3.01 -10.61
CA PRO A 308 11.42 -4.04 -11.60
C PRO A 308 10.66 -5.33 -11.27
N LEU A 309 10.19 -6.01 -12.31
CA LEU A 309 9.59 -7.34 -12.21
C LEU A 309 10.61 -8.43 -12.55
N SER A 310 10.50 -9.60 -11.92
CA SER A 310 11.39 -10.74 -12.15
C SER A 310 11.33 -11.26 -13.59
N CYS A 311 10.17 -11.11 -14.24
CA CYS A 311 9.92 -11.49 -15.63
C CYS A 311 10.29 -10.40 -16.66
N GLY A 312 10.91 -9.30 -16.21
CA GLY A 312 11.21 -8.14 -17.04
C GLY A 312 10.09 -7.11 -17.06
N GLY A 313 10.45 -5.87 -17.40
CA GLY A 313 9.57 -4.73 -17.26
C GLY A 313 9.49 -4.22 -15.82
N LEU A 314 8.49 -3.37 -15.57
CA LEU A 314 8.26 -2.73 -14.28
C LEU A 314 6.77 -2.63 -13.99
N TYR A 315 6.44 -2.51 -12.72
CA TYR A 315 5.12 -2.06 -12.30
C TYR A 315 5.23 -0.74 -11.54
N TRP A 316 4.13 0.01 -11.58
CA TRP A 316 3.94 1.26 -10.85
C TRP A 316 2.90 1.07 -9.77
N GLY A 317 3.24 1.46 -8.55
CA GLY A 317 2.37 1.27 -7.40
C GLY A 317 2.84 2.03 -6.17
N HIS A 318 2.36 1.62 -5.01
CA HIS A 318 2.92 2.02 -3.73
C HIS A 318 2.67 0.89 -2.72
N GLY A 319 3.48 0.82 -1.66
CA GLY A 319 3.20 -0.02 -0.50
C GLY A 319 2.47 0.75 0.58
N GLY A 320 1.79 0.05 1.48
CA GLY A 320 1.22 0.61 2.68
C GLY A 320 1.64 -0.18 3.90
N SER A 321 2.11 0.53 4.92
CA SER A 321 2.37 -0.02 6.25
C SER A 321 1.52 0.78 7.22
N TYR A 322 0.65 0.09 7.95
CA TYR A 322 -0.19 0.65 9.00
C TYR A 322 -0.28 -0.40 10.11
N PRO A 323 -0.30 -0.03 11.40
CA PRO A 323 -0.45 -1.02 12.48
C PRO A 323 -1.63 -1.96 12.20
N GLY A 324 -1.34 -3.26 12.11
CA GLY A 324 -2.33 -4.30 11.81
C GLY A 324 -2.52 -4.62 10.32
N TYR A 325 -1.93 -3.87 9.39
CA TYR A 325 -2.10 -4.08 7.95
C TYR A 325 -0.85 -3.71 7.14
N GLU A 326 -0.42 -4.63 6.28
CA GLU A 326 0.56 -4.33 5.22
C GLU A 326 -0.08 -4.56 3.86
N THR A 327 0.12 -3.63 2.93
CA THR A 327 -0.38 -3.71 1.55
C THR A 327 0.76 -3.52 0.57
N ARG A 328 0.79 -4.30 -0.51
CA ARG A 328 1.76 -4.17 -1.61
C ARG A 328 1.04 -4.40 -2.92
N GLY A 329 1.39 -3.63 -3.94
CA GLY A 329 0.78 -3.80 -5.25
C GLY A 329 0.92 -2.60 -6.16
N GLY A 330 0.25 -2.70 -7.30
CA GLY A 330 0.27 -1.71 -8.35
C GLY A 330 -0.25 -2.25 -9.67
N ALA A 331 0.12 -1.58 -10.76
CA ALA A 331 -0.23 -1.96 -12.11
C ALA A 331 0.95 -1.80 -13.08
N THR A 332 0.93 -2.55 -14.17
CA THR A 332 1.87 -2.45 -15.29
C THR A 332 1.28 -1.58 -16.40
N ASP A 333 2.14 -1.12 -17.33
CA ASP A 333 1.70 -0.28 -18.46
C ASP A 333 0.75 -1.00 -19.43
N ASP A 334 0.79 -2.33 -19.49
CA ASP A 334 -0.14 -3.16 -20.28
C ASP A 334 -1.50 -3.41 -19.58
N GLY A 335 -1.67 -2.86 -18.37
CA GLY A 335 -2.93 -2.85 -17.64
C GLY A 335 -3.16 -4.06 -16.72
N ARG A 336 -2.17 -4.94 -16.51
CA ARG A 336 -2.23 -5.90 -15.39
C ARG A 336 -2.17 -5.15 -14.07
N ALA A 337 -2.87 -5.65 -13.06
CA ALA A 337 -2.81 -5.08 -11.72
C ALA A 337 -2.90 -6.17 -10.67
N ALA A 338 -2.16 -6.00 -9.58
CA ALA A 338 -2.23 -6.90 -8.43
C ALA A 338 -2.02 -6.09 -7.15
N ASN A 339 -2.85 -6.37 -6.15
CA ASN A 339 -2.67 -5.87 -4.79
C ASN A 339 -2.85 -7.03 -3.81
N VAL A 340 -1.97 -7.06 -2.80
CA VAL A 340 -1.93 -8.03 -1.73
C VAL A 340 -1.99 -7.28 -0.41
N ALA A 341 -2.77 -7.78 0.54
CA ALA A 341 -2.85 -7.29 1.91
C ALA A 341 -2.60 -8.44 2.89
N VAL A 342 -1.84 -8.19 3.96
CA VAL A 342 -1.73 -9.08 5.13
C VAL A 342 -2.11 -8.33 6.39
N THR A 343 -2.63 -9.05 7.39
CA THR A 343 -3.32 -8.43 8.55
C THR A 343 -2.49 -8.43 9.83
N VAL A 344 -1.20 -8.21 9.64
CA VAL A 344 -0.23 -7.97 10.70
C VAL A 344 0.82 -7.03 10.12
N GLN A 345 1.39 -6.14 10.94
CA GLN A 345 2.66 -5.51 10.59
C GLN A 345 3.77 -6.47 11.03
N PRO A 346 4.45 -7.17 10.11
CA PRO A 346 5.39 -8.22 10.49
C PRO A 346 6.57 -7.64 11.27
N THR A 347 6.88 -8.24 12.41
CA THR A 347 8.10 -7.93 13.18
C THR A 347 9.35 -8.46 12.49
N ASP A 348 9.22 -9.59 11.78
CA ASP A 348 10.26 -10.12 10.91
C ASP A 348 10.26 -9.41 9.56
N LYS A 349 11.38 -8.74 9.27
CA LYS A 349 11.60 -8.01 8.02
C LYS A 349 11.64 -8.92 6.79
N ALA A 350 11.79 -10.23 6.94
CA ALA A 350 11.77 -11.20 5.84
C ALA A 350 10.37 -11.42 5.23
N VAL A 351 9.30 -11.13 5.99
CA VAL A 351 7.92 -11.34 5.52
C VAL A 351 7.54 -10.36 4.41
N ILE A 352 8.00 -9.10 4.48
CA ILE A 352 7.69 -8.10 3.45
C ILE A 352 8.18 -8.53 2.06
N PRO A 353 9.44 -8.98 1.87
CA PRO A 353 9.87 -9.60 0.62
C PRO A 353 8.98 -10.74 0.12
N HIS A 354 8.44 -11.59 0.98
CA HIS A 354 7.53 -12.66 0.56
C HIS A 354 6.18 -12.10 0.07
N VAL A 355 5.63 -11.06 0.72
CA VAL A 355 4.42 -10.38 0.22
C VAL A 355 4.68 -9.77 -1.17
N GLU A 356 5.87 -9.22 -1.38
CA GLU A 356 6.29 -8.64 -2.66
C GLU A 356 6.51 -9.71 -3.74
N GLU A 357 7.00 -10.90 -3.36
CA GLU A 357 7.11 -12.07 -4.24
C GLU A 357 5.74 -12.52 -4.77
N VAL A 358 4.68 -12.44 -3.93
CA VAL A 358 3.31 -12.70 -4.37
C VAL A 358 2.85 -11.67 -5.41
N VAL A 359 3.12 -10.39 -5.19
CA VAL A 359 2.80 -9.32 -6.15
C VAL A 359 3.54 -9.55 -7.47
N ASP A 360 4.84 -9.82 -7.41
CA ASP A 360 5.67 -10.13 -8.58
C ASP A 360 5.10 -11.34 -9.34
N THR A 361 4.81 -12.44 -8.65
CA THR A 361 4.18 -13.64 -9.23
C THR A 361 2.85 -13.34 -9.91
N ALA A 362 2.01 -12.49 -9.29
CA ALA A 362 0.71 -12.12 -9.82
C ALA A 362 0.81 -11.28 -11.10
N LEU A 363 1.78 -10.37 -11.16
CA LEU A 363 2.02 -9.50 -12.30
C LEU A 363 2.81 -10.20 -13.42
N CYS A 364 3.66 -11.17 -13.08
CA CYS A 364 4.53 -11.89 -14.01
C CYS A 364 3.90 -13.09 -14.72
N ARG A 365 2.57 -13.26 -14.66
CA ARG A 365 1.92 -14.46 -15.19
C ARG A 365 2.35 -14.79 -16.63
N ARG A 366 3.02 -15.94 -16.76
CA ARG A 366 3.48 -16.56 -18.01
C ARG A 366 2.28 -16.91 -18.88
N ARG A 367 2.39 -16.66 -20.18
CA ARG A 367 1.51 -17.22 -21.21
C ARG A 367 1.50 -18.74 -21.15
#